data_AF-A0A225WB62-F1
#
_entry.id   AF-A0A225WB62-F1
#
_cell.length_a   1.000
_cell.length_b   1.000
_cell.length_c   1.000
_cell.angle_alpha   90.00
_cell.angle_beta   90.00
_cell.angle_gamma   90.00
#
_symmetry.space_group_name_H-M   'P 1'
#
loop_
_entity.id
_entity.type
_entity.pdbx_description
1 polymer ?
#
loop_
_entity_poly.entity_id
_entity_poly.type
_entity_poly.pdbx_seq_one_letter_code
_entity_poly.pdbx_strand_id
1 'polypeptide(L)'
;MFEAISKWASTMWWLETGKTDDYIKKTLKLDGLTGTALKSAPNYAYYEHFLYTREGYMLENWLKKGYSTKEIWARYKLDDVPLTLLKDKDGFKTYLRYATMEDDKIFKLKKQDKDVEIDESNTASEMIAKVDMWVSLDRPSWYVKAMLDLDRRSYKAFHNSRNYWLYKRFEQANDDRTLATWLANKVPTERIWTTFKIDELSRGNRGYKIYVRYAKMKDDETFNLWFTGNAFERESGNIPSEMNTKVEIWADAKRPNSYVKEVLHLNKFAPKTSPNYKYYEKFVELREPV
;
A
#
# COMPACT_ATOMS: atom_id res chain seq x y z
N MET A 1 46.61 -15.48 -3.99
CA MET A 1 46.60 -15.43 -2.51
C MET A 1 45.59 -14.36 -2.09
N PHE A 2 44.34 -14.76 -1.82
CA PHE A 2 43.23 -13.91 -1.33
C PHE A 2 42.41 -14.74 -0.34
N GLU A 3 43.07 -15.35 0.64
CA GLU A 3 42.41 -16.29 1.57
C GLU A 3 42.30 -15.81 3.03
N ALA A 4 42.65 -14.57 3.38
CA ALA A 4 42.59 -14.17 4.80
C ALA A 4 42.18 -12.72 5.07
N ILE A 5 41.35 -12.12 4.21
CA ILE A 5 40.55 -10.96 4.60
C ILE A 5 39.10 -11.38 4.42
N SER A 6 38.33 -11.37 5.50
CA SER A 6 36.89 -11.66 5.42
C SER A 6 36.25 -10.78 4.35
N LYS A 7 35.24 -11.28 3.63
CA LYS A 7 34.49 -10.51 2.63
C LYS A 7 34.04 -9.14 3.17
N TRP A 8 33.68 -9.08 4.44
CA TRP A 8 33.38 -7.85 5.16
C TRP A 8 34.59 -6.89 5.24
N ALA A 9 35.75 -7.36 5.69
CA ALA A 9 36.94 -6.51 5.82
C ALA A 9 37.46 -6.02 4.45
N SER A 10 37.34 -6.84 3.40
CA SER A 10 37.66 -6.43 2.03
C SER A 10 36.70 -5.34 1.54
N THR A 11 35.40 -5.49 1.83
CA THR A 11 34.37 -4.50 1.50
C THR A 11 34.63 -3.19 2.22
N MET A 12 34.89 -3.21 3.53
CA MET A 12 35.18 -1.98 4.30
C MET A 12 36.44 -1.27 3.79
N TRP A 13 37.51 -2.02 3.51
CA TRP A 13 38.72 -1.43 2.93
C TRP A 13 38.47 -0.78 1.57
N TRP A 14 37.68 -1.41 0.69
CA TRP A 14 37.30 -0.81 -0.61
C TRP A 14 36.51 0.48 -0.44
N LEU A 15 35.61 0.54 0.53
CA LEU A 15 34.80 1.73 0.82
C LEU A 15 35.64 2.87 1.40
N GLU A 16 36.47 2.58 2.40
CA GLU A 16 37.32 3.56 3.07
C GLU A 16 38.40 4.13 2.15
N THR A 17 38.93 3.30 1.24
CA THR A 17 39.94 3.74 0.27
C THR A 17 39.36 4.26 -1.04
N GLY A 18 38.02 4.34 -1.16
CA GLY A 18 37.34 4.92 -2.32
C GLY A 18 37.60 4.18 -3.63
N LYS A 19 37.73 2.85 -3.60
CA LYS A 19 37.97 2.07 -4.83
C LYS A 19 36.83 2.23 -5.84
N THR A 20 37.20 2.34 -7.11
CA THR A 20 36.27 2.52 -8.21
C THR A 20 35.50 1.24 -8.53
N ASP A 21 34.35 1.41 -9.17
CA ASP A 21 33.51 0.32 -9.68
C ASP A 21 34.31 -0.63 -10.58
N ASP A 22 35.13 -0.06 -11.49
CA ASP A 22 35.98 -0.80 -12.42
C ASP A 22 37.06 -1.61 -11.70
N TYR A 23 37.69 -1.03 -10.67
CA TYR A 23 38.68 -1.74 -9.86
C TYR A 23 38.08 -2.98 -9.20
N ILE A 24 36.87 -2.85 -8.66
CA ILE A 24 36.18 -3.92 -7.95
C ILE A 24 35.70 -4.98 -8.95
N LYS A 25 35.10 -4.58 -10.08
CA LYS A 25 34.73 -5.51 -11.15
C LYS A 25 35.94 -6.32 -11.62
N LYS A 26 37.06 -5.68 -11.89
CA LYS A 26 38.31 -6.35 -12.28
C LYS A 26 38.81 -7.30 -11.20
N THR A 27 38.78 -6.89 -9.93
CA THR A 27 39.18 -7.72 -8.79
C THR A 27 38.29 -8.96 -8.66
N LEU A 28 37.01 -8.82 -8.98
CA LEU A 28 36.02 -9.89 -8.95
C LEU A 28 35.94 -10.71 -10.24
N LYS A 29 36.79 -10.40 -11.23
CA LYS A 29 36.78 -11.00 -12.58
C LYS A 29 35.43 -10.84 -13.29
N LEU A 30 34.85 -9.65 -13.14
CA LEU A 30 33.59 -9.22 -13.76
C LEU A 30 33.82 -8.13 -14.82
N ASP A 31 35.07 -7.75 -15.06
CA ASP A 31 35.43 -6.77 -16.08
C ASP A 31 35.01 -7.26 -17.48
N GLY A 32 34.49 -6.34 -18.29
CA GLY A 32 33.97 -6.64 -19.63
C GLY A 32 32.60 -7.35 -19.67
N LEU A 33 32.08 -7.83 -18.53
CA LEU A 33 30.75 -8.46 -18.48
C LEU A 33 29.65 -7.40 -18.33
N THR A 34 28.53 -7.59 -19.04
CA THR A 34 27.34 -6.73 -18.95
C THR A 34 26.06 -7.56 -19.00
N GLY A 35 24.93 -6.93 -18.65
CA GLY A 35 23.60 -7.52 -18.79
C GLY A 35 23.45 -8.87 -18.08
N THR A 36 22.93 -9.86 -18.80
CA THR A 36 22.73 -11.23 -18.30
C THR A 36 24.06 -11.93 -18.00
N ALA A 37 25.08 -11.74 -18.84
CA ALA A 37 26.40 -12.36 -18.65
C ALA A 37 27.06 -11.91 -17.33
N LEU A 38 26.91 -10.64 -16.97
CA LEU A 38 27.36 -10.13 -15.67
C LEU A 38 26.60 -10.79 -14.52
N LYS A 39 25.27 -10.87 -14.60
CA LYS A 39 24.41 -11.42 -13.53
C LYS A 39 24.62 -12.91 -13.28
N SER A 40 25.03 -13.66 -14.30
CA SER A 40 25.30 -15.10 -14.19
C SER A 40 26.73 -15.44 -13.75
N ALA A 41 27.60 -14.45 -13.56
CA ALA A 41 29.00 -14.69 -13.26
C ALA A 41 29.24 -15.16 -11.80
N PRO A 42 30.26 -16.02 -11.55
CA PRO A 42 30.48 -16.67 -10.24
C PRO A 42 30.75 -15.72 -9.04
N ASN A 43 30.99 -14.43 -9.26
CA ASN A 43 31.21 -13.44 -8.19
C ASN A 43 30.21 -12.27 -8.22
N TYR A 44 29.20 -12.33 -9.10
CA TYR A 44 28.22 -11.24 -9.21
C TYR A 44 27.46 -11.00 -7.91
N ALA A 45 27.07 -12.06 -7.20
CA ALA A 45 26.37 -11.93 -5.91
C ALA A 45 27.21 -11.14 -4.87
N TYR A 46 28.53 -11.29 -4.89
CA TYR A 46 29.41 -10.53 -3.99
C TYR A 46 29.58 -9.09 -4.45
N TYR A 47 29.64 -8.85 -5.76
CA TYR A 47 29.62 -7.50 -6.32
C TYR A 47 28.30 -6.76 -6.00
N GLU A 48 27.16 -7.44 -6.12
CA GLU A 48 25.84 -6.91 -5.77
C GLU A 48 25.76 -6.57 -4.27
N HIS A 49 26.26 -7.46 -3.40
CA HIS A 49 26.40 -7.15 -1.98
C HIS A 49 27.29 -5.93 -1.74
N PHE A 50 28.45 -5.82 -2.41
CA PHE A 50 29.32 -4.65 -2.31
C PHE A 50 28.59 -3.36 -2.71
N LEU A 51 27.86 -3.37 -3.83
CA LEU A 51 27.08 -2.21 -4.28
C LEU A 51 26.04 -1.80 -3.23
N TYR A 52 25.34 -2.78 -2.65
CA TYR A 52 24.36 -2.55 -1.58
C TYR A 52 25.01 -1.96 -0.32
N THR A 53 26.17 -2.48 0.11
CA THR A 53 26.92 -1.95 1.26
C THR A 53 27.47 -0.55 0.98
N ARG A 54 27.99 -0.31 -0.23
CA ARG A 54 28.48 1.02 -0.67
C ARG A 54 27.38 2.06 -0.59
N GLU A 55 26.20 1.72 -1.10
CA GLU A 55 25.02 2.59 -0.98
C GLU A 55 24.68 2.82 0.49
N GLY A 56 24.59 1.77 1.33
CA GLY A 56 24.32 1.92 2.76
C GLY A 56 25.29 2.86 3.48
N TYR A 57 26.60 2.71 3.23
CA TYR A 57 27.63 3.59 3.79
C TYR A 57 27.48 5.06 3.34
N MET A 58 27.13 5.28 2.07
CA MET A 58 26.82 6.61 1.55
C MET A 58 25.59 7.22 2.26
N LEU A 59 24.52 6.44 2.43
CA LEU A 59 23.29 6.89 3.09
C LEU A 59 23.53 7.23 4.57
N GLU A 60 24.31 6.42 5.30
CA GLU A 60 24.71 6.72 6.67
C GLU A 60 25.52 8.00 6.77
N ASN A 61 26.42 8.24 5.82
CA ASN A 61 27.18 9.49 5.76
C ASN A 61 26.29 10.70 5.47
N TRP A 62 25.26 10.55 4.64
CA TRP A 62 24.26 11.60 4.43
C TRP A 62 23.49 11.90 5.72
N LEU A 63 23.04 10.87 6.45
CA LEU A 63 22.36 11.05 7.74
C LEU A 63 23.25 11.73 8.78
N LYS A 64 24.53 11.34 8.87
CA LYS A 64 25.51 11.94 9.80
C LYS A 64 25.77 13.42 9.48
N LYS A 65 25.78 13.77 8.20
CA LYS A 65 25.95 15.15 7.72
C LYS A 65 24.67 15.98 7.79
N GLY A 66 23.53 15.36 8.11
CA GLY A 66 22.24 16.05 8.25
C GLY A 66 21.61 16.47 6.93
N TYR A 67 21.85 15.74 5.83
CA TYR A 67 21.15 16.01 4.58
C TYR A 67 19.64 15.81 4.76
N SER A 68 18.81 16.74 4.29
CA SER A 68 17.36 16.53 4.35
C SER A 68 16.87 15.62 3.23
N THR A 69 15.73 14.96 3.42
CA THR A 69 15.07 14.19 2.35
C THR A 69 14.79 15.04 1.10
N LYS A 70 14.49 16.33 1.27
CA LYS A 70 14.30 17.28 0.18
C LYS A 70 15.56 17.50 -0.65
N GLU A 71 16.72 17.62 0.00
CA GLU A 71 18.00 17.76 -0.72
C GLU A 71 18.33 16.52 -1.54
N ILE A 72 18.05 15.32 -1.00
CA ILE A 72 18.25 14.06 -1.72
C ILE A 72 17.24 13.94 -2.88
N TRP A 73 15.98 14.32 -2.66
CA TRP A 73 14.96 14.35 -3.71
C TRP A 73 15.37 15.25 -4.88
N ALA A 74 15.81 16.47 -4.58
CA ALA A 74 16.28 17.44 -5.57
C ALA A 74 17.56 16.98 -6.29
N ARG A 75 18.50 16.35 -5.57
CA ARG A 75 19.73 15.78 -6.16
C ARG A 75 19.43 14.79 -7.29
N TYR A 76 18.37 14.01 -7.16
CA TYR A 76 17.93 13.05 -8.18
C TYR A 76 16.91 13.62 -9.18
N LYS A 77 16.58 14.91 -9.10
CA LYS A 77 15.60 15.60 -9.97
C LYS A 77 14.25 14.87 -10.03
N LEU A 78 13.79 14.37 -8.89
CA LEU A 78 12.59 13.52 -8.83
C LEU A 78 11.29 14.31 -9.04
N ASP A 79 11.31 15.64 -8.90
CA ASP A 79 10.17 16.49 -9.25
C ASP A 79 9.85 16.49 -10.76
N ASP A 80 10.84 16.22 -11.62
CA ASP A 80 10.68 16.18 -13.08
C ASP A 80 10.12 14.82 -13.57
N VAL A 81 9.96 13.85 -12.66
CA VAL A 81 9.51 12.50 -12.99
C VAL A 81 8.03 12.32 -12.64
N PRO A 82 7.18 11.90 -13.59
CA PRO A 82 5.79 11.58 -13.30
C PRO A 82 5.66 10.54 -12.18
N LEU A 83 4.71 10.76 -11.25
CA LEU A 83 4.50 9.89 -10.07
C LEU A 83 4.36 8.40 -10.44
N THR A 84 3.75 8.10 -11.59
CA THR A 84 3.53 6.74 -12.09
C THR A 84 4.83 6.03 -12.50
N LEU A 85 5.89 6.78 -12.80
CA LEU A 85 7.20 6.27 -13.26
C LEU A 85 8.28 6.40 -12.19
N LEU A 86 7.99 7.02 -11.04
CA LEU A 86 8.98 7.24 -9.97
C LEU A 86 9.63 5.93 -9.50
N LYS A 87 8.81 4.90 -9.25
CA LYS A 87 9.27 3.61 -8.70
C LYS A 87 10.28 2.90 -9.61
N ASP A 88 10.30 3.22 -10.89
CA ASP A 88 11.21 2.62 -11.87
C ASP A 88 12.57 3.32 -11.92
N LYS A 89 12.71 4.50 -11.31
CA LYS A 89 13.97 5.26 -11.28
C LYS A 89 14.87 4.79 -10.15
N ASP A 90 16.13 4.47 -10.48
CA ASP A 90 17.11 4.07 -9.47
C ASP A 90 17.36 5.17 -8.43
N GLY A 91 17.36 6.44 -8.86
CA GLY A 91 17.45 7.58 -7.93
C GLY A 91 16.31 7.64 -6.92
N PHE A 92 15.08 7.24 -7.31
CA PHE A 92 13.95 7.15 -6.39
C PHE A 92 14.12 5.99 -5.40
N LYS A 93 14.67 4.85 -5.83
CA LYS A 93 14.97 3.73 -4.92
C LYS A 93 16.00 4.14 -3.86
N THR A 94 17.07 4.83 -4.26
CA THR A 94 18.08 5.38 -3.33
C THR A 94 17.45 6.39 -2.38
N TYR A 95 16.64 7.32 -2.90
CA TYR A 95 15.89 8.28 -2.08
C TYR A 95 14.99 7.56 -1.06
N LEU A 96 14.22 6.56 -1.48
CA LEU A 96 13.28 5.85 -0.61
C LEU A 96 14.02 5.10 0.52
N ARG A 97 15.18 4.49 0.21
CA ARG A 97 16.06 3.89 1.23
C ARG A 97 16.52 4.94 2.23
N TYR A 98 16.98 6.10 1.77
CA TYR A 98 17.40 7.21 2.64
C TYR A 98 16.25 7.71 3.52
N ALA A 99 15.11 8.02 2.91
CA ALA A 99 13.92 8.53 3.60
C ALA A 99 13.42 7.54 4.66
N THR A 100 13.50 6.24 4.39
CA THR A 100 13.16 5.18 5.36
C THR A 100 14.10 5.21 6.57
N MET A 101 15.41 5.35 6.35
CA MET A 101 16.38 5.41 7.45
C MET A 101 16.21 6.67 8.31
N GLU A 102 15.95 7.83 7.68
CA GLU A 102 15.63 9.07 8.37
C GLU A 102 14.33 8.93 9.18
N ASP A 103 13.26 8.41 8.55
CA ASP A 103 11.97 8.19 9.20
C ASP A 103 12.06 7.21 10.38
N ASP A 104 12.81 6.10 10.25
CA ASP A 104 13.06 5.17 11.34
C ASP A 104 13.74 5.84 12.54
N LYS A 105 14.69 6.75 12.28
CA LYS A 105 15.35 7.54 13.33
C LYS A 105 14.35 8.48 14.00
N ILE A 106 13.57 9.24 13.23
CA ILE A 106 12.57 10.19 13.75
C ILE A 106 11.50 9.45 14.54
N PHE A 107 10.97 8.34 14.02
CA PHE A 107 9.96 7.52 14.68
C PHE A 107 10.43 6.99 16.04
N LYS A 108 11.68 6.50 16.13
CA LYS A 108 12.29 6.06 17.40
C LYS A 108 12.39 7.20 18.41
N LEU A 109 12.75 8.41 17.98
CA LEU A 109 12.85 9.59 18.84
C LEU A 109 11.47 10.07 19.32
N LYS A 110 10.49 10.16 18.42
CA LYS A 110 9.11 10.54 18.76
C LYS A 110 8.46 9.53 19.72
N LYS A 111 8.74 8.23 19.59
CA LYS A 111 8.32 7.21 20.56
C LYS A 111 8.90 7.41 21.97
N GLN A 112 10.00 8.14 22.09
CA GLN A 112 10.64 8.51 23.36
C GLN A 112 10.23 9.92 23.81
N ASP A 113 9.17 10.50 23.23
CA ASP A 113 8.71 11.87 23.44
C ASP A 113 9.81 12.94 23.27
N LYS A 114 10.80 12.65 22.41
CA LYS A 114 11.82 13.62 22.05
C LYS A 114 11.29 14.52 20.95
N ASP A 115 11.48 15.82 21.14
CA ASP A 115 11.24 16.79 20.08
C ASP A 115 12.24 16.58 18.94
N VAL A 116 11.70 16.58 17.73
CA VAL A 116 12.44 16.44 16.49
C VAL A 116 11.93 17.51 15.57
N GLU A 117 12.85 18.29 15.00
CA GLU A 117 12.54 19.25 13.96
C GLU A 117 12.11 18.49 12.69
N ILE A 118 10.93 18.85 12.17
CA ILE A 118 10.36 18.25 10.97
C ILE A 118 10.47 19.29 9.86
N ASP A 119 11.16 18.95 8.78
CA ASP A 119 11.19 19.80 7.59
C ASP A 119 9.84 19.72 6.87
N GLU A 120 9.04 20.77 6.98
CA GLU A 120 7.73 20.88 6.35
C GLU A 120 7.78 21.42 4.91
N SER A 121 8.98 21.70 4.37
CA SER A 121 9.16 22.40 3.10
C SER A 121 9.22 21.49 1.86
N ASN A 122 8.73 20.25 1.98
CA ASN A 122 8.75 19.24 0.92
C ASN A 122 7.80 19.57 -0.23
N THR A 123 8.12 19.07 -1.44
CA THR A 123 7.22 19.21 -2.60
C THR A 123 6.01 18.28 -2.45
N ALA A 124 4.93 18.56 -3.19
CA ALA A 124 3.73 17.72 -3.15
C ALA A 124 4.02 16.27 -3.58
N SER A 125 4.89 16.08 -4.58
CA SER A 125 5.29 14.77 -5.07
C SER A 125 6.12 14.00 -4.04
N GLU A 126 7.06 14.67 -3.38
CA GLU A 126 7.85 14.07 -2.31
C GLU A 126 6.95 13.64 -1.13
N MET A 127 5.99 14.48 -0.73
CA MET A 127 5.05 14.16 0.35
C MET A 127 4.16 12.97 0.01
N ILE A 128 3.71 12.83 -1.24
CA ILE A 128 2.98 11.63 -1.68
C ILE A 128 3.86 10.38 -1.52
N ALA A 129 5.13 10.45 -1.92
CA ALA A 129 6.06 9.33 -1.76
C ALA A 129 6.30 8.98 -0.29
N LYS A 130 6.42 9.98 0.60
CA LYS A 130 6.55 9.77 2.06
C LYS A 130 5.28 9.14 2.65
N VAL A 131 4.09 9.56 2.23
CA VAL A 131 2.83 8.92 2.66
C VAL A 131 2.79 7.45 2.24
N ASP A 132 3.12 7.14 0.99
CA ASP A 132 3.15 5.75 0.50
C ASP A 132 4.21 4.91 1.24
N MET A 133 5.35 5.51 1.60
CA MET A 133 6.38 4.91 2.46
C MET A 133 5.83 4.62 3.87
N TRP A 134 5.15 5.57 4.52
CA TRP A 134 4.58 5.38 5.86
C TRP A 134 3.51 4.28 5.90
N VAL A 135 2.71 4.14 4.84
CA VAL A 135 1.78 3.00 4.69
C VAL A 135 2.54 1.68 4.61
N SER A 136 3.61 1.65 3.80
CA SER A 136 4.44 0.44 3.62
C SER A 136 5.17 0.03 4.90
N LEU A 137 5.53 1.00 5.74
CA LEU A 137 6.19 0.80 7.04
C LEU A 137 5.21 0.58 8.21
N ASP A 138 3.91 0.52 7.93
CA ASP A 138 2.84 0.39 8.94
C ASP A 138 2.94 1.44 10.06
N ARG A 139 3.23 2.69 9.68
CA ARG A 139 3.35 3.78 10.67
C ARG A 139 2.00 4.06 11.32
N PRO A 140 1.97 4.31 12.64
CA PRO A 140 0.71 4.57 13.32
C PRO A 140 0.14 5.95 12.97
N SER A 141 -1.19 6.08 12.98
CA SER A 141 -1.91 7.32 12.67
C SER A 141 -1.42 8.54 13.46
N TRP A 142 -1.11 8.38 14.76
CA TRP A 142 -0.59 9.48 15.58
C TRP A 142 0.74 10.03 15.04
N TYR A 143 1.62 9.15 14.54
CA TYR A 143 2.92 9.54 14.02
C TYR A 143 2.76 10.29 12.70
N VAL A 144 1.95 9.75 11.78
CA VAL A 144 1.70 10.41 10.50
C VAL A 144 1.01 11.76 10.67
N LYS A 145 0.10 11.90 11.65
CA LYS A 145 -0.48 13.21 12.00
C LYS A 145 0.59 14.19 12.46
N ALA A 146 1.50 13.77 13.33
CA ALA A 146 2.60 14.62 13.78
C ALA A 146 3.54 15.02 12.62
N MET A 147 3.88 14.07 11.74
CA MET A 147 4.73 14.34 10.57
C MET A 147 4.07 15.25 9.52
N LEU A 148 2.75 15.38 9.54
CA LEU A 148 1.98 16.26 8.67
C LEU A 148 1.57 17.58 9.35
N ASP A 149 2.08 17.84 10.55
CA ASP A 149 1.69 18.96 11.41
C ASP A 149 0.16 19.04 11.57
N LEU A 150 -0.43 17.91 11.95
CA LEU A 150 -1.86 17.75 12.22
C LEU A 150 -2.13 17.38 13.68
N ASP A 151 -1.10 17.21 14.50
CA ASP A 151 -1.26 16.93 15.91
C ASP A 151 -1.70 18.20 16.67
N ARG A 152 -2.65 18.04 17.59
CA ARG A 152 -3.12 19.10 18.52
C ARG A 152 -3.89 20.27 17.89
N ARG A 153 -4.47 20.07 16.70
CA ARG A 153 -5.40 21.02 16.06
C ARG A 153 -6.85 20.82 16.52
N SER A 154 -7.64 21.90 16.54
CA SER A 154 -9.11 21.79 16.66
C SER A 154 -9.69 21.02 15.47
N TYR A 155 -10.88 20.43 15.60
CA TYR A 155 -11.53 19.71 14.50
C TYR A 155 -11.55 20.53 13.19
N LYS A 156 -11.93 21.82 13.28
CA LYS A 156 -11.98 22.72 12.13
C LYS A 156 -10.58 22.99 11.57
N ALA A 157 -9.59 23.25 12.43
CA ALA A 157 -8.20 23.50 12.00
C ALA A 157 -7.56 22.26 11.37
N PHE A 158 -7.89 21.06 11.84
CA PHE A 158 -7.45 19.79 11.28
C PHE A 158 -8.01 19.61 9.86
N HIS A 159 -9.32 19.74 9.66
CA HIS A 159 -9.95 19.52 8.35
C HIS A 159 -9.65 20.62 7.33
N ASN A 160 -9.32 21.82 7.78
CA ASN A 160 -8.94 22.95 6.91
C ASN A 160 -7.43 23.04 6.65
N SER A 161 -6.61 22.16 7.24
CA SER A 161 -5.17 22.15 6.99
C SER A 161 -4.86 21.76 5.55
N ARG A 162 -3.87 22.42 4.94
CA ARG A 162 -3.37 22.08 3.60
C ARG A 162 -2.83 20.64 3.54
N ASN A 163 -2.42 20.05 4.65
CA ASN A 163 -1.88 18.70 4.71
C ASN A 163 -2.95 17.63 4.99
N TYR A 164 -4.20 18.01 5.27
CA TYR A 164 -5.25 17.05 5.61
C TYR A 164 -5.52 16.03 4.49
N TRP A 165 -5.39 16.43 3.22
CA TRP A 165 -5.59 15.50 2.11
C TRP A 165 -4.52 14.39 2.05
N LEU A 166 -3.28 14.65 2.49
CA LEU A 166 -2.22 13.65 2.61
C LEU A 166 -2.58 12.61 3.69
N TYR A 167 -3.14 13.07 4.81
CA TYR A 167 -3.62 12.17 5.85
C TYR A 167 -4.81 11.32 5.38
N LYS A 168 -5.75 11.90 4.63
CA LYS A 168 -6.83 11.11 3.99
C LYS A 168 -6.28 10.07 3.03
N ARG A 169 -5.26 10.40 2.24
CA ARG A 169 -4.57 9.45 1.36
C ARG A 169 -3.95 8.30 2.16
N PHE A 170 -3.30 8.61 3.28
CA PHE A 170 -2.72 7.61 4.19
C PHE A 170 -3.80 6.65 4.74
N GLU A 171 -4.92 7.16 5.24
CA GLU A 171 -6.02 6.31 5.75
C GLU A 171 -6.62 5.45 4.65
N GLN A 172 -6.84 6.03 3.46
CA GLN A 172 -7.37 5.34 2.30
C GLN A 172 -6.46 4.20 1.84
N ALA A 173 -5.15 4.43 1.75
CA ALA A 173 -4.18 3.42 1.34
C ALA A 173 -4.05 2.27 2.37
N ASN A 174 -4.17 2.58 3.67
CA ASN A 174 -4.24 1.55 4.71
C ASN A 174 -5.52 0.71 4.58
N ASP A 175 -6.67 1.34 4.32
CA ASP A 175 -7.91 0.61 4.06
C ASP A 175 -7.75 -0.30 2.85
N ASP A 176 -7.15 0.19 1.76
CA ASP A 176 -6.93 -0.60 0.54
C ASP A 176 -6.06 -1.83 0.79
N ARG A 177 -5.02 -1.70 1.63
CA ARG A 177 -4.19 -2.82 2.07
C ARG A 177 -4.99 -3.84 2.89
N THR A 178 -5.84 -3.37 3.81
CA THR A 178 -6.73 -4.23 4.59
C THR A 178 -7.72 -4.97 3.70
N LEU A 179 -8.35 -4.26 2.76
CA LEU A 179 -9.28 -4.84 1.80
C LEU A 179 -8.61 -5.91 0.92
N ALA A 180 -7.43 -5.62 0.38
CA ALA A 180 -6.64 -6.59 -0.39
C ALA A 180 -6.30 -7.84 0.44
N THR A 181 -5.96 -7.65 1.72
CA THR A 181 -5.68 -8.75 2.64
C THR A 181 -6.93 -9.60 2.90
N TRP A 182 -8.09 -8.98 3.13
CA TRP A 182 -9.34 -9.71 3.30
C TRP A 182 -9.72 -10.50 2.05
N LEU A 183 -9.56 -9.90 0.86
CA LEU A 183 -9.86 -10.55 -0.41
C LEU A 183 -8.93 -11.74 -0.65
N ALA A 184 -7.61 -11.57 -0.47
CA ALA A 184 -6.63 -12.64 -0.64
C ALA A 184 -6.88 -13.83 0.31
N ASN A 185 -7.34 -13.54 1.53
CA ASN A 185 -7.69 -14.56 2.52
C ASN A 185 -9.14 -15.07 2.40
N LYS A 186 -9.87 -14.66 1.34
CA LYS A 186 -11.27 -15.03 1.08
C LYS A 186 -12.17 -14.85 2.30
N VAL A 187 -12.00 -13.74 3.03
CA VAL A 187 -12.77 -13.51 4.27
C VAL A 187 -14.25 -13.33 3.92
N PRO A 188 -15.19 -14.09 4.51
CA PRO A 188 -16.61 -13.92 4.24
C PRO A 188 -17.08 -12.52 4.65
N THR A 189 -17.93 -11.88 3.83
CA THR A 189 -18.46 -10.55 4.15
C THR A 189 -19.30 -10.56 5.43
N GLU A 190 -20.02 -11.66 5.69
CA GLU A 190 -20.79 -11.89 6.92
C GLU A 190 -19.91 -11.80 8.17
N ARG A 191 -18.68 -12.34 8.08
CA ARG A 191 -17.71 -12.25 9.17
C ARG A 191 -17.31 -10.81 9.43
N ILE A 192 -17.09 -10.01 8.39
CA ILE A 192 -16.78 -8.58 8.54
C ILE A 192 -17.99 -7.84 9.12
N TRP A 193 -19.19 -8.10 8.59
CA TRP A 193 -20.42 -7.47 9.04
C TRP A 193 -20.65 -7.65 10.54
N THR A 194 -20.54 -8.89 11.02
CA THR A 194 -20.74 -9.25 12.43
C THR A 194 -19.60 -8.79 13.34
N THR A 195 -18.34 -9.00 12.92
CA THR A 195 -17.16 -8.65 13.74
C THR A 195 -17.09 -7.14 14.01
N PHE A 196 -17.43 -6.32 13.01
CA PHE A 196 -17.39 -4.87 13.12
C PHE A 196 -18.74 -4.23 13.41
N LYS A 197 -19.78 -5.04 13.69
CA LYS A 197 -21.14 -4.60 14.04
C LYS A 197 -21.67 -3.55 13.05
N ILE A 198 -21.55 -3.86 11.76
CA ILE A 198 -21.80 -2.90 10.69
C ILE A 198 -23.26 -2.40 10.69
N ASP A 199 -24.19 -3.21 11.19
CA ASP A 199 -25.60 -2.87 11.38
C ASP A 199 -25.85 -1.81 12.47
N GLU A 200 -24.94 -1.64 13.43
CA GLU A 200 -25.00 -0.58 14.44
C GLU A 200 -24.44 0.76 13.90
N LEU A 201 -23.81 0.77 12.72
CA LEU A 201 -23.13 1.93 12.17
C LEU A 201 -24.02 2.71 11.19
N SER A 202 -23.91 4.04 11.22
CA SER A 202 -24.53 4.88 10.20
C SER A 202 -23.82 4.71 8.84
N ARG A 203 -24.55 4.93 7.74
CA ARG A 203 -23.98 4.90 6.37
C ARG A 203 -22.80 5.86 6.16
N GLY A 204 -22.74 6.94 6.95
CA GLY A 204 -21.64 7.90 6.93
C GLY A 204 -20.36 7.41 7.61
N ASN A 205 -20.46 6.38 8.47
CA ASN A 205 -19.38 5.85 9.28
C ASN A 205 -18.30 5.20 8.39
N ARG A 206 -17.03 5.35 8.80
CA ARG A 206 -15.87 4.78 8.10
C ARG A 206 -15.94 3.25 8.01
N GLY A 207 -16.34 2.56 9.07
CA GLY A 207 -16.48 1.10 9.10
C GLY A 207 -17.49 0.60 8.08
N TYR A 208 -18.67 1.24 8.01
CA TYR A 208 -19.68 0.94 6.99
C TYR A 208 -19.14 1.14 5.57
N LYS A 209 -18.46 2.27 5.32
CA LYS A 209 -17.84 2.54 4.00
C LYS A 209 -16.79 1.50 3.62
N ILE A 210 -15.93 1.08 4.56
CA ILE A 210 -14.94 0.01 4.33
C ILE A 210 -15.65 -1.30 3.97
N TYR A 211 -16.71 -1.68 4.72
CA TYR A 211 -17.51 -2.86 4.40
C TYR A 211 -18.07 -2.79 2.97
N VAL A 212 -18.71 -1.68 2.59
CA VAL A 212 -19.30 -1.53 1.24
C VAL A 212 -18.24 -1.69 0.16
N ARG A 213 -17.06 -1.11 0.34
CA ARG A 213 -15.94 -1.26 -0.59
C ARG A 213 -15.48 -2.71 -0.69
N TYR A 214 -15.36 -3.40 0.45
CA TYR A 214 -15.02 -4.81 0.46
C TYR A 214 -16.06 -5.68 -0.25
N ALA A 215 -17.33 -5.49 0.07
CA ALA A 215 -18.45 -6.22 -0.52
C ALA A 215 -18.54 -6.00 -2.04
N LYS A 216 -18.25 -4.78 -2.52
CA LYS A 216 -18.11 -4.50 -3.97
C LYS A 216 -16.99 -5.31 -4.62
N MET A 217 -15.80 -5.32 -4.02
CA MET A 217 -14.66 -6.11 -4.55
C MET A 217 -14.98 -7.61 -4.58
N LYS A 218 -15.67 -8.11 -3.54
CA LYS A 218 -16.06 -9.52 -3.48
C LYS A 218 -17.13 -9.86 -4.50
N ASP A 219 -18.12 -8.99 -4.68
CA ASP A 219 -19.13 -9.11 -5.72
C ASP A 219 -18.52 -9.09 -7.13
N ASP A 220 -17.53 -8.23 -7.40
CA ASP A 220 -16.81 -8.20 -8.67
C ASP A 220 -16.10 -9.54 -8.96
N GLU A 221 -15.43 -10.13 -7.96
CA GLU A 221 -14.81 -11.45 -8.09
C GLU A 221 -15.85 -12.55 -8.37
N THR A 222 -16.94 -12.57 -7.61
CA THR A 222 -18.04 -13.53 -7.78
C THR A 222 -18.71 -13.38 -9.15
N PHE A 223 -18.94 -12.16 -9.61
CA PHE A 223 -19.50 -11.88 -10.93
C PHE A 223 -18.59 -12.36 -12.05
N ASN A 224 -17.27 -12.15 -11.93
CA ASN A 224 -16.32 -12.62 -12.92
C ASN A 224 -16.28 -14.16 -12.99
N LEU A 225 -16.36 -14.85 -11.85
CA LEU A 225 -16.45 -16.31 -11.81
C LEU A 225 -17.74 -16.79 -12.49
N TRP A 226 -18.88 -16.19 -12.13
CA TRP A 226 -20.17 -16.50 -12.76
C TRP A 226 -20.14 -16.27 -14.27
N PHE A 227 -19.64 -15.12 -14.71
CA PHE A 227 -19.57 -14.74 -16.13
C PHE A 227 -18.68 -15.69 -16.95
N THR A 228 -17.62 -16.22 -16.33
CA THR A 228 -16.70 -17.17 -16.96
C THR A 228 -17.15 -18.62 -16.83
N GLY A 229 -18.31 -18.89 -16.21
CA GLY A 229 -18.84 -20.24 -16.00
C GLY A 229 -18.08 -21.04 -14.92
N ASN A 230 -17.27 -20.36 -14.11
CA ASN A 230 -16.57 -20.97 -12.99
C ASN A 230 -17.48 -21.08 -11.77
N ALA A 231 -17.21 -22.08 -10.93
CA ALA A 231 -17.92 -22.23 -9.66
C ALA A 231 -17.64 -21.02 -8.74
N PHE A 232 -18.68 -20.56 -8.06
CA PHE A 232 -18.60 -19.45 -7.10
C PHE A 232 -19.44 -19.75 -5.86
N GLU A 233 -19.10 -19.10 -4.76
CA GLU A 233 -19.85 -19.20 -3.50
C GLU A 233 -21.12 -18.34 -3.60
N ARG A 234 -22.24 -18.95 -3.23
CA ARG A 234 -23.53 -18.28 -3.22
C ARG A 234 -23.83 -17.72 -1.83
N GLU A 235 -24.70 -16.72 -1.77
CA GLU A 235 -24.92 -15.95 -0.55
C GLU A 235 -25.96 -16.62 0.35
N SER A 236 -25.58 -16.92 1.58
CA SER A 236 -26.52 -17.29 2.62
C SER A 236 -27.18 -16.03 3.15
N GLY A 237 -28.47 -15.82 2.84
CA GLY A 237 -29.27 -14.65 3.22
C GLY A 237 -29.56 -14.49 4.73
N ASN A 238 -28.64 -14.94 5.57
CA ASN A 238 -28.80 -15.14 7.01
C ASN A 238 -28.84 -13.84 7.80
N ILE A 239 -28.24 -12.76 7.28
CA ILE A 239 -28.24 -11.44 7.91
C ILE A 239 -29.02 -10.44 7.04
N PRO A 240 -30.28 -10.12 7.38
CA PRO A 240 -31.13 -9.29 6.52
C PRO A 240 -30.60 -7.89 6.24
N SER A 241 -29.98 -7.24 7.23
CA SER A 241 -29.41 -5.90 7.07
C SER A 241 -28.19 -5.90 6.13
N GLU A 242 -27.36 -6.95 6.20
CA GLU A 242 -26.25 -7.15 5.28
C GLU A 242 -26.76 -7.38 3.85
N MET A 243 -27.72 -8.30 3.68
CA MET A 243 -28.31 -8.60 2.38
C MET A 243 -28.94 -7.38 1.73
N ASN A 244 -29.60 -6.52 2.51
CA ASN A 244 -30.12 -5.25 2.04
C ASN A 244 -29.03 -4.32 1.46
N THR A 245 -27.83 -4.33 2.04
CA THR A 245 -26.67 -3.57 1.55
C THR A 245 -26.10 -4.20 0.28
N LYS A 246 -25.99 -5.53 0.22
CA LYS A 246 -25.56 -6.25 -1.00
C LYS A 246 -26.50 -6.01 -2.19
N VAL A 247 -27.81 -5.98 -1.94
CA VAL A 247 -28.80 -5.63 -2.96
C VAL A 247 -28.57 -4.24 -3.55
N GLU A 248 -28.27 -3.25 -2.71
CA GLU A 248 -27.92 -1.89 -3.16
C GLU A 248 -26.64 -1.88 -4.00
N ILE A 249 -25.64 -2.67 -3.59
CA ILE A 249 -24.38 -2.85 -4.34
C ILE A 249 -24.67 -3.44 -5.73
N TRP A 250 -25.46 -4.51 -5.82
CA TRP A 250 -25.81 -5.14 -7.10
C TRP A 250 -26.58 -4.21 -8.01
N ALA A 251 -27.52 -3.43 -7.45
CA ALA A 251 -28.30 -2.44 -8.20
C ALA A 251 -27.40 -1.32 -8.75
N ASP A 252 -26.53 -0.75 -7.91
CA ASP A 252 -25.53 0.28 -8.27
C ASP A 252 -24.57 -0.22 -9.37
N ALA A 253 -24.09 -1.46 -9.24
CA ALA A 253 -23.24 -2.13 -10.23
C ALA A 253 -23.99 -2.61 -11.49
N LYS A 254 -25.32 -2.41 -11.56
CA LYS A 254 -26.19 -2.82 -12.67
C LYS A 254 -26.06 -4.30 -13.03
N ARG A 255 -25.89 -5.16 -12.01
CA ARG A 255 -25.73 -6.61 -12.22
C ARG A 255 -26.92 -7.21 -12.99
N PRO A 256 -26.72 -8.23 -13.84
CA PRO A 256 -27.82 -8.82 -14.58
C PRO A 256 -28.76 -9.61 -13.66
N ASN A 257 -30.05 -9.63 -14.00
CA ASN A 257 -31.07 -10.37 -13.26
C ASN A 257 -30.72 -11.85 -13.08
N SER A 258 -30.10 -12.48 -14.09
CA SER A 258 -29.64 -13.87 -14.03
C SER A 258 -28.62 -14.11 -12.93
N TYR A 259 -27.63 -13.22 -12.82
CA TYR A 259 -26.59 -13.30 -11.78
C TYR A 259 -27.20 -13.17 -10.39
N VAL A 260 -27.99 -12.12 -10.15
CA VAL A 260 -28.58 -11.87 -8.82
C VAL A 260 -29.49 -13.01 -8.39
N LYS A 261 -30.29 -13.57 -9.31
CA LYS A 261 -31.09 -14.77 -9.03
C LYS A 261 -30.22 -15.95 -8.64
N GLU A 262 -29.12 -16.19 -9.35
CA GLU A 262 -28.25 -17.34 -9.06
C GLU A 262 -27.53 -17.20 -7.72
N VAL A 263 -27.02 -16.01 -7.41
CA VAL A 263 -26.38 -15.69 -6.11
C VAL A 263 -27.36 -15.85 -4.95
N LEU A 264 -28.64 -15.47 -5.14
CA LEU A 264 -29.70 -15.62 -4.15
C LEU A 264 -30.33 -17.03 -4.08
N HIS A 265 -29.80 -18.00 -4.83
CA HIS A 265 -30.37 -19.34 -4.98
C HIS A 265 -31.80 -19.38 -5.55
N LEU A 266 -32.16 -18.40 -6.37
CA LEU A 266 -33.46 -18.28 -7.04
C LEU A 266 -33.46 -18.92 -8.44
N ASN A 267 -33.08 -20.20 -8.52
CA ASN A 267 -33.04 -20.97 -9.78
C ASN A 267 -34.44 -21.10 -10.43
N LYS A 268 -34.53 -21.70 -11.64
CA LYS A 268 -35.75 -21.74 -12.48
C LYS A 268 -37.05 -22.20 -11.79
N PHE A 269 -36.96 -22.86 -10.62
CA PHE A 269 -38.11 -23.35 -9.85
C PHE A 269 -38.24 -22.72 -8.46
N ALA A 270 -37.35 -21.81 -8.09
CA ALA A 270 -37.40 -21.14 -6.79
C ALA A 270 -38.68 -20.31 -6.71
N PRO A 271 -39.62 -20.67 -5.82
CA PRO A 271 -40.90 -20.00 -5.81
C PRO A 271 -40.76 -18.61 -5.18
N LYS A 272 -41.76 -17.75 -5.39
CA LYS A 272 -41.95 -16.51 -4.59
C LYS A 272 -41.97 -16.76 -3.08
N THR A 273 -42.04 -18.02 -2.66
CA THR A 273 -41.98 -18.48 -1.27
C THR A 273 -40.57 -18.57 -0.69
N SER A 274 -39.51 -18.43 -1.50
CA SER A 274 -38.14 -18.40 -0.97
C SER A 274 -37.94 -17.17 -0.07
N PRO A 275 -37.35 -17.33 1.14
CA PRO A 275 -37.02 -16.19 2.00
C PRO A 275 -36.11 -15.15 1.34
N ASN A 276 -35.35 -15.55 0.32
CA ASN A 276 -34.46 -14.68 -0.44
C ASN A 276 -35.17 -13.89 -1.55
N TYR A 277 -36.40 -14.26 -1.93
CA TYR A 277 -37.13 -13.62 -3.03
C TYR A 277 -37.36 -12.13 -2.77
N LYS A 278 -37.64 -11.75 -1.52
CA LYS A 278 -37.79 -10.34 -1.09
C LYS A 278 -36.57 -9.47 -1.42
N TYR A 279 -35.36 -10.03 -1.41
CA TYR A 279 -34.14 -9.30 -1.76
C TYR A 279 -34.03 -9.09 -3.27
N TYR A 280 -34.51 -10.04 -4.06
CA TYR A 280 -34.58 -9.90 -5.51
C TYR A 280 -35.63 -8.85 -5.92
N GLU A 281 -36.80 -8.82 -5.28
CA GLU A 281 -37.81 -7.78 -5.51
C GLU A 281 -37.23 -6.39 -5.24
N LYS A 282 -36.60 -6.20 -4.07
CA LYS A 282 -35.92 -4.95 -3.73
C LYS A 282 -34.84 -4.58 -4.76
N PHE A 283 -34.08 -5.55 -5.27
CA PHE A 283 -33.07 -5.31 -6.31
C PHE A 283 -33.71 -4.78 -7.61
N VAL A 284 -34.85 -5.32 -8.03
CA VAL A 284 -35.59 -4.85 -9.21
C VAL A 284 -36.11 -3.42 -8.98
N GLU A 285 -36.73 -3.15 -7.83
CA GLU A 285 -37.24 -1.82 -7.45
C GLU A 285 -36.16 -0.74 -7.52
N LEU A 286 -34.95 -1.03 -7.02
CA LEU A 286 -33.83 -0.08 -7.02
C LEU A 286 -33.27 0.23 -8.42
N ARG A 287 -33.50 -0.65 -9.41
CA ARG A 287 -33.01 -0.48 -10.78
C ARG A 287 -33.97 0.28 -11.68
N GLU A 288 -35.26 0.21 -11.38
CA GLU A 288 -36.34 0.80 -12.16
C GLU A 288 -37.16 1.73 -11.25
N PRO A 289 -36.58 2.86 -10.80
CA PRO A 289 -37.33 3.81 -10.00
C PRO A 289 -38.48 4.37 -10.85
N VAL A 290 -39.71 4.17 -10.34
CA VAL A 290 -40.97 4.70 -10.91
C VAL A 290 -40.91 6.23 -11.00
#